data_AF-A0A8T2D578-F1
#
_entry.id   AF-A0A8T2D578-F1
#
_cell.length_a   1.000
_cell.length_b   1.000
_cell.length_c   1.000
_cell.angle_alpha   90.00
_cell.angle_beta   90.00
_cell.angle_gamma   90.00
#
_symmetry.space_group_name_H-M   'P 1'
#
loop_
_entity.id
_entity.type
_entity.pdbx_description
1 polymer ?
#
loop_
_entity_poly.entity_id
_entity_poly.type
_entity_poly.pdbx_seq_one_letter_code
_entity_poly.pdbx_strand_id
1 'polypeptide(L)'
;MQQRKPTAGRPSGTDGSDFSYRMVVDSRYTKVTKEKARLRPLIFVQAAIYVIGLSCAFLTTTKKDEKNTLAIAAAVAGLVCSLIGELGCRRSRVNLLRLYTAASTIVMVLSVFCAVRSRLTMEERNSSGTTAKLELAGFICAQLGAVVQILAIIVTGSLVNNMSPPTKAA
;
A
#
# COMPACT_ATOMS: atom_id res chain seq x y z
N MET A 1 21.66 -34.49 48.25
CA MET A 1 21.39 -33.47 47.20
C MET A 1 21.18 -32.13 47.89
N GLN A 2 22.18 -31.24 47.84
CA GLN A 2 22.09 -29.92 48.48
C GLN A 2 21.31 -28.96 47.56
N GLN A 3 20.13 -28.54 48.00
CA GLN A 3 19.41 -27.42 47.38
C GLN A 3 20.29 -26.16 47.45
N ARG A 4 20.66 -25.63 46.28
CA ARG A 4 21.37 -24.36 46.17
C ARG A 4 20.43 -23.24 46.64
N LYS A 5 20.87 -22.49 47.66
CA LYS A 5 20.21 -21.27 48.12
C LYS A 5 20.13 -20.26 46.97
N PRO A 6 19.01 -19.55 46.78
CA PRO A 6 18.89 -18.48 45.80
C PRO A 6 19.60 -17.24 46.35
N THR A 7 20.93 -17.20 46.24
CA THR A 7 21.73 -16.03 46.62
C THR A 7 22.22 -15.34 45.35
N ALA A 8 21.31 -14.63 44.71
CA ALA A 8 21.61 -13.53 43.80
C ALA A 8 20.34 -12.68 43.74
N GLY A 9 20.35 -11.57 44.46
CA GLY A 9 19.22 -10.64 44.53
C GLY A 9 18.72 -10.28 43.14
N ARG A 10 17.39 -10.31 42.96
CA ARG A 10 16.73 -9.62 41.85
C ARG A 10 17.24 -8.18 41.88
N PRO A 11 17.77 -7.60 40.79
CA PRO A 11 18.19 -6.22 40.76
C PRO A 11 17.03 -5.35 41.28
N SER A 12 17.20 -4.73 42.44
CA SER A 12 16.17 -3.95 43.15
C SER A 12 16.02 -2.56 42.51
N GLY A 13 15.75 -2.55 41.20
CA GLY A 13 15.59 -1.33 40.40
C GLY A 13 14.39 -1.38 39.45
N THR A 14 13.65 -2.48 39.44
CA THR A 14 12.43 -2.61 38.63
C THR A 14 11.40 -3.35 39.46
N ASP A 15 10.45 -2.59 39.99
CA ASP A 15 9.12 -3.16 40.23
C ASP A 15 8.69 -3.86 38.92
N GLY A 16 7.82 -4.86 38.97
CA GLY A 16 7.40 -5.56 37.75
C GLY A 16 6.81 -4.65 36.65
N SER A 17 6.67 -3.34 36.89
CA SER A 17 6.27 -2.33 35.93
C SER A 17 7.21 -2.21 34.74
N ASP A 18 8.55 -2.23 34.91
CA ASP A 18 9.47 -2.08 33.76
C ASP A 18 9.51 -3.35 32.90
N PHE A 19 9.41 -4.53 33.51
CA PHE A 19 9.28 -5.78 32.75
C PHE A 19 7.96 -5.81 31.97
N SER A 20 6.85 -5.41 32.61
CA SER A 20 5.54 -5.30 31.95
C SER A 20 5.57 -4.24 30.85
N TYR A 21 6.25 -3.11 31.07
CA TYR A 21 6.42 -2.04 30.10
C TYR A 21 7.23 -2.53 28.89
N ARG A 22 8.39 -3.16 29.11
CA ARG A 22 9.22 -3.75 28.06
C ARG A 22 8.48 -4.82 27.27
N MET A 23 7.69 -5.68 27.92
CA MET A 23 6.85 -6.68 27.25
C MET A 23 5.78 -6.06 26.33
N VAL A 24 5.10 -5.00 26.79
CA VAL A 24 4.09 -4.30 25.98
C VAL A 24 4.74 -3.53 24.83
N VAL A 25 5.89 -2.92 25.08
CA VAL A 25 6.64 -2.11 24.11
C VAL A 25 7.30 -2.98 23.03
N ASP A 26 7.96 -4.07 23.39
CA ASP A 26 8.56 -5.02 22.43
C ASP A 26 7.50 -5.71 21.57
N SER A 27 6.34 -6.06 22.15
CA SER A 27 5.22 -6.60 21.38
C SER A 27 4.68 -5.62 20.34
N ARG A 28 4.75 -4.30 20.61
CA ARG A 28 4.36 -3.26 19.64
C ARG A 28 5.42 -3.06 18.58
N TYR A 29 6.69 -2.97 18.96
CA TYR A 29 7.77 -2.84 17.99
C TYR A 29 7.80 -4.01 17.00
N THR A 30 7.60 -5.24 17.48
CA THR A 30 7.53 -6.45 16.64
C THR A 30 6.30 -6.46 15.72
N LYS A 31 5.14 -5.99 16.19
CA LYS A 31 3.94 -5.82 15.33
C LYS A 31 4.16 -4.79 14.23
N VAL A 32 4.76 -3.63 14.57
CA VAL A 32 5.08 -2.57 13.61
C VAL A 32 6.07 -3.05 12.55
N THR A 33 7.12 -3.79 12.92
CA THR A 33 8.05 -4.36 11.93
C THR A 33 7.39 -5.40 11.04
N LYS A 34 6.54 -6.28 11.60
CA LYS A 34 5.81 -7.29 10.82
C LYS A 34 4.86 -6.66 9.81
N GLU A 35 4.10 -5.64 10.22
CA GLU A 35 3.17 -4.93 9.36
C GLU A 35 3.88 -4.10 8.28
N LYS A 36 5.00 -3.45 8.63
CA LYS A 36 5.87 -2.77 7.66
C LYS A 36 6.45 -3.73 6.62
N ALA A 37 6.84 -4.93 7.05
CA ALA A 37 7.31 -5.98 6.14
C ALA A 37 6.22 -6.49 5.20
N ARG A 38 4.94 -6.48 5.63
CA ARG A 38 3.79 -6.83 4.76
C ARG A 38 3.38 -5.69 3.83
N LEU A 39 3.55 -4.43 4.24
CA LEU A 39 3.19 -3.27 3.44
C LEU A 39 4.17 -3.03 2.28
N ARG A 40 5.46 -3.30 2.49
CA ARG A 40 6.50 -3.12 1.46
C ARG A 40 6.25 -3.89 0.16
N PRO A 41 5.93 -5.21 0.17
CA PRO A 41 5.60 -5.93 -1.05
C PRO A 41 4.29 -5.44 -1.69
N LEU A 42 3.30 -4.98 -0.91
CA LEU A 42 2.06 -4.42 -1.48
C LEU A 42 2.34 -3.14 -2.29
N ILE A 43 3.17 -2.23 -1.76
CA ILE A 43 3.60 -1.02 -2.49
C ILE A 43 4.36 -1.40 -3.76
N PHE A 44 5.23 -2.42 -3.69
CA PHE A 44 5.99 -2.89 -4.84
C PHE A 44 5.10 -3.50 -5.94
N VAL A 45 4.17 -4.38 -5.56
CA VAL A 45 3.18 -4.96 -6.48
C VAL A 45 2.34 -3.86 -7.13
N GLN A 46 1.94 -2.85 -6.37
CA GLN A 46 1.16 -1.75 -6.89
C GLN A 46 1.95 -0.87 -7.88
N ALA A 47 3.22 -0.61 -7.59
CA ALA A 47 4.12 0.05 -8.54
C ALA A 47 4.25 -0.76 -9.84
N ALA A 48 4.42 -2.09 -9.75
CA ALA A 48 4.47 -2.96 -10.93
C ALA A 48 3.18 -2.89 -11.76
N ILE A 49 2.00 -2.85 -11.12
CA ILE A 49 0.71 -2.69 -11.81
C ILE A 49 0.65 -1.36 -12.56
N TYR A 50 1.11 -0.25 -11.97
CA TYR A 50 1.16 1.04 -12.67
C TYR A 50 2.15 1.05 -13.84
N VAL A 51 3.30 0.38 -13.71
CA VAL A 51 4.25 0.23 -14.84
C VAL A 51 3.63 -0.57 -15.98
N ILE A 52 2.95 -1.68 -15.68
CA ILE A 52 2.24 -2.49 -16.68
C ILE A 52 1.14 -1.65 -17.35
N GLY A 53 0.32 -0.94 -16.57
CA GLY A 53 -0.72 -0.05 -17.08
C GLY A 53 -0.16 1.05 -17.99
N LEU A 54 0.95 1.67 -17.59
CA LEU A 54 1.65 2.67 -18.40
C LEU A 54 2.17 2.07 -19.71
N SER A 55 2.77 0.88 -19.67
CA SER A 55 3.28 0.20 -20.87
C SER A 55 2.15 -0.17 -21.85
N CYS A 56 1.02 -0.66 -21.35
CA CYS A 56 -0.17 -0.92 -22.15
C CYS A 56 -0.72 0.36 -22.78
N ALA A 57 -0.83 1.44 -22.00
CA ALA A 57 -1.29 2.73 -22.49
C ALA A 57 -0.34 3.33 -23.55
N PHE A 58 0.98 3.17 -23.36
CA PHE A 58 2.00 3.63 -24.31
C PHE A 58 1.86 2.93 -25.67
N LEU A 59 1.66 1.61 -25.66
CA LEU A 59 1.43 0.82 -26.88
C LEU A 59 0.13 1.21 -27.61
N THR A 60 -0.90 1.67 -26.89
CA THR A 60 -2.17 2.12 -27.49
C THR A 60 -2.18 3.58 -27.94
N THR A 61 -1.18 4.40 -27.58
CA THR A 61 -1.09 5.84 -27.96
C THR A 61 -1.14 6.06 -29.46
N THR A 62 -0.42 5.24 -30.22
CA THR A 62 -0.31 5.27 -31.69
C THR A 62 -1.64 5.26 -32.46
N LYS A 63 -2.79 5.04 -31.80
CA LYS A 63 -4.11 4.92 -32.45
C LYS A 63 -5.22 5.84 -31.88
N LYS A 64 -5.06 6.46 -30.70
CA LYS A 64 -6.16 7.18 -29.99
C LYS A 64 -5.63 8.25 -29.01
N ASP A 65 -5.24 9.42 -29.48
CA ASP A 65 -4.45 10.38 -28.68
C ASP A 65 -5.15 10.93 -27.41
N GLU A 66 -6.47 11.11 -27.41
CA GLU A 66 -7.11 11.87 -26.32
C GLU A 66 -7.35 11.07 -25.03
N LYS A 67 -7.82 9.82 -25.14
CA LYS A 67 -8.16 8.98 -23.96
C LYS A 67 -6.93 8.38 -23.28
N ASN A 68 -5.88 8.13 -24.06
CA ASN A 68 -4.64 7.58 -23.54
C ASN A 68 -3.91 8.59 -22.62
N THR A 69 -4.03 9.89 -22.90
CA THR A 69 -3.36 10.94 -22.12
C THR A 69 -3.80 10.96 -20.65
N LEU A 70 -5.10 10.83 -20.38
CA LEU A 70 -5.62 10.77 -19.01
C LEU A 70 -5.18 9.50 -18.28
N ALA A 71 -5.21 8.35 -18.96
CA ALA A 71 -4.77 7.08 -18.40
C ALA A 71 -3.26 7.07 -18.09
N ILE A 72 -2.45 7.69 -18.95
CA ILE A 72 -1.01 7.89 -18.75
C ILE A 72 -0.78 8.80 -17.55
N ALA A 73 -1.47 9.93 -17.46
CA ALA A 73 -1.35 10.86 -16.33
C ALA A 73 -1.72 10.19 -15.00
N ALA A 74 -2.80 9.38 -14.97
CA ALA A 74 -3.19 8.61 -13.80
C ALA A 74 -2.14 7.55 -13.41
N ALA A 75 -1.54 6.85 -14.39
CA ALA A 75 -0.48 5.89 -14.13
C ALA A 75 0.79 6.56 -13.58
N VAL A 76 1.19 7.71 -14.13
CA VAL A 76 2.34 8.50 -13.64
C VAL A 76 2.08 9.01 -12.22
N ALA A 77 0.89 9.56 -11.95
CA ALA A 77 0.49 9.97 -10.61
C ALA A 77 0.51 8.78 -9.62
N GLY A 78 0.13 7.59 -10.07
CA GLY A 78 0.21 6.35 -9.30
C GLY A 78 1.63 5.95 -8.93
N LEU A 79 2.57 6.08 -9.87
CA LEU A 79 4.00 5.84 -9.60
C LEU A 79 4.55 6.82 -8.57
N VAL A 80 4.22 8.11 -8.69
CA VAL A 80 4.62 9.12 -7.69
C VAL A 80 4.04 8.79 -6.32
N CYS A 81 2.77 8.37 -6.25
CA CYS A 81 2.16 7.92 -5.00
C CYS A 81 2.91 6.72 -4.41
N SER A 82 3.26 5.71 -5.20
CA SER A 82 4.03 4.55 -4.72
C SER A 82 5.40 4.95 -4.14
N LEU A 83 6.10 5.92 -4.74
CA LEU A 83 7.35 6.45 -4.20
C LEU A 83 7.15 7.14 -2.84
N ILE A 84 6.08 7.93 -2.69
CA ILE A 84 5.70 8.55 -1.41
C ILE A 84 5.38 7.47 -0.37
N GLY A 85 4.70 6.40 -0.78
CA GLY A 85 4.40 5.24 0.06
C GLY A 85 5.65 4.54 0.57
N GLU A 86 6.61 4.26 -0.32
CA GLU A 86 7.89 3.64 0.06
C GLU A 86 8.68 4.56 1.02
N LEU A 87 8.71 5.86 0.75
CA LEU A 87 9.40 6.84 1.59
C LEU A 87 8.74 6.96 2.97
N GLY A 88 7.40 6.96 3.02
CA GLY A 88 6.62 6.96 4.26
C GLY A 88 6.87 5.70 5.09
N CYS A 89 6.95 4.55 4.42
CA CYS A 89 7.26 3.27 5.03
C CYS A 89 8.70 3.26 5.59
N ARG A 90 9.69 3.75 4.82
CA ARG A 90 11.09 3.82 5.24
C ARG A 90 11.30 4.75 6.43
N ARG A 91 10.71 5.96 6.41
CA ARG A 91 10.85 6.98 7.46
C ARG A 91 9.91 6.79 8.66
N SER A 92 9.03 5.78 8.63
CA SER A 92 8.08 5.47 9.72
C SER A 92 7.24 6.67 10.15
N ARG A 93 6.90 7.55 9.19
CA ARG A 93 6.11 8.77 9.46
C ARG A 93 4.65 8.51 9.16
N VAL A 94 3.83 8.49 10.21
CA VAL A 94 2.37 8.29 10.15
C VAL A 94 1.70 9.25 9.16
N ASN A 95 2.11 10.52 9.14
CA ASN A 95 1.55 11.53 8.23
C ASN A 95 1.84 11.23 6.75
N LEU A 96 3.03 10.71 6.41
CA LEU A 96 3.35 10.33 5.03
C LEU A 96 2.57 9.09 4.61
N LEU A 97 2.35 8.16 5.54
CA LEU A 97 1.56 6.96 5.28
C LEU A 97 0.07 7.29 5.05
N ARG A 98 -0.48 8.23 5.83
CA ARG A 98 -1.84 8.77 5.62
C ARG A 98 -1.97 9.49 4.28
N LEU A 99 -0.99 10.35 3.95
CA LEU A 99 -0.96 11.05 2.67
C LEU A 99 -0.88 10.07 1.50
N TYR A 100 -0.02 9.05 1.61
CA TYR A 100 0.06 7.96 0.64
C TYR A 100 -1.31 7.29 0.46
N THR A 101 -1.97 6.87 1.53
CA THR A 101 -3.28 6.20 1.43
C THR A 101 -4.35 7.09 0.80
N ALA A 102 -4.38 8.39 1.14
CA ALA A 102 -5.37 9.31 0.58
C ALA A 102 -5.09 9.64 -0.90
N ALA A 103 -3.83 9.81 -1.28
CA ALA A 103 -3.47 10.09 -2.68
C ALA A 103 -3.67 8.85 -3.56
N SER A 104 -3.26 7.67 -3.07
CA SER A 104 -3.39 6.41 -3.82
C SER A 104 -4.84 5.96 -4.00
N THR A 105 -5.76 6.28 -3.08
CA THR A 105 -7.20 6.04 -3.31
C THR A 105 -7.76 6.93 -4.43
N ILE A 106 -7.42 8.21 -4.46
CA ILE A 106 -7.85 9.13 -5.53
C ILE A 106 -7.34 8.64 -6.89
N VAL A 107 -6.05 8.28 -6.97
CA VAL A 107 -5.47 7.75 -8.21
C VAL A 107 -6.12 6.43 -8.62
N MET A 108 -6.42 5.53 -7.67
CA MET A 108 -7.10 4.28 -7.97
C MET A 108 -8.50 4.51 -8.55
N VAL A 109 -9.29 5.43 -7.97
CA VAL A 109 -10.61 5.82 -8.51
C VAL A 109 -10.49 6.38 -9.92
N LEU A 110 -9.52 7.27 -10.16
CA LEU A 110 -9.26 7.83 -11.49
C LEU A 110 -8.86 6.75 -12.49
N SER A 111 -8.02 5.79 -12.09
CA SER A 111 -7.60 4.66 -12.94
C SER A 111 -8.77 3.74 -13.31
N VAL A 112 -9.64 3.41 -12.36
CA VAL A 112 -10.84 2.60 -12.62
C VAL A 112 -11.80 3.36 -13.52
N PHE A 113 -12.01 4.66 -13.29
CA PHE A 113 -12.84 5.50 -14.15
C PHE A 113 -12.31 5.54 -15.59
N CYS A 114 -10.99 5.68 -15.77
CA CYS A 114 -10.36 5.60 -17.09
C CYS A 114 -10.59 4.23 -17.75
N ALA A 115 -10.43 3.13 -17.01
CA ALA A 115 -10.63 1.79 -17.53
C ALA A 115 -12.09 1.53 -17.96
N VAL A 116 -13.06 1.98 -17.16
CA VAL A 116 -14.50 1.89 -17.48
C VAL A 116 -14.83 2.72 -18.72
N ARG A 117 -14.33 3.96 -18.80
CA ARG A 117 -14.56 4.84 -19.95
C ARG A 117 -13.95 4.26 -21.23
N SER A 118 -12.78 3.64 -21.16
CA SER A 118 -12.16 2.94 -22.30
C SER A 118 -13.05 1.80 -22.79
N ARG A 119 -13.60 0.98 -21.88
CA ARG A 119 -14.51 -0.12 -22.25
C ARG A 119 -15.81 0.32 -22.92
N LEU A 120 -16.51 1.31 -22.36
CA LEU A 120 -17.76 1.83 -22.96
C LEU A 120 -17.55 2.26 -24.41
N THR A 121 -16.40 2.89 -24.68
CA THR A 121 -16.10 3.41 -26.02
C THR A 121 -15.56 2.36 -27.00
N MET A 122 -15.29 1.14 -26.53
CA MET A 122 -14.95 -0.01 -27.36
C MET A 122 -16.18 -0.78 -27.82
N GLU A 123 -17.21 -0.87 -26.98
CA GLU A 123 -18.50 -1.45 -27.36
C GLU A 123 -19.10 -0.73 -28.58
N GLU A 124 -18.82 0.57 -28.69
CA GLU A 124 -19.23 1.42 -29.81
C GLU A 124 -18.31 1.34 -31.04
N ARG A 125 -17.09 0.81 -30.90
CA ARG A 125 -16.06 0.84 -31.96
C ARG A 125 -15.50 -0.56 -32.18
N ASN A 126 -15.95 -1.23 -33.24
CA ASN A 126 -15.39 -2.47 -33.79
C ASN A 126 -13.88 -2.33 -34.02
N SER A 127 -13.07 -2.61 -33.00
CA SER A 127 -11.61 -2.43 -33.05
C SER A 127 -10.92 -3.77 -33.24
N SER A 128 -9.76 -3.73 -33.91
CA SER A 128 -8.95 -4.92 -34.20
C SER A 128 -8.69 -5.75 -32.94
N GLY A 129 -8.75 -7.09 -33.05
CA GLY A 129 -8.70 -7.99 -31.89
C GLY A 129 -7.47 -7.84 -30.97
N THR A 130 -6.36 -7.23 -31.42
CA THR A 130 -5.18 -6.97 -30.60
C THR A 130 -5.34 -5.81 -29.61
N THR A 131 -6.01 -4.72 -30.02
CA THR A 131 -6.26 -3.57 -29.14
C THR A 131 -7.28 -3.89 -28.06
N ALA A 132 -8.30 -4.68 -28.41
CA ALA A 132 -9.31 -5.15 -27.45
C ALA A 132 -8.69 -6.03 -26.33
N LYS A 133 -7.71 -6.89 -26.68
CA LYS A 133 -6.99 -7.72 -25.70
C LYS A 133 -6.15 -6.88 -24.73
N LEU A 134 -5.45 -5.86 -25.21
CA LEU A 134 -4.64 -4.97 -24.37
C LEU A 134 -5.50 -4.14 -23.41
N GLU A 135 -6.65 -3.63 -23.85
CA GLU A 135 -7.56 -2.89 -22.98
C GLU A 135 -8.26 -3.81 -21.96
N LEU A 136 -8.59 -5.05 -22.34
CA LEU A 136 -9.08 -6.07 -21.40
C LEU A 136 -8.03 -6.38 -20.32
N ALA A 137 -6.76 -6.54 -20.71
CA ALA A 137 -5.66 -6.72 -19.78
C ALA A 137 -5.49 -5.50 -18.86
N GLY A 138 -5.55 -4.27 -19.41
CA GLY A 138 -5.50 -3.03 -18.64
C GLY A 138 -6.61 -2.92 -17.60
N PHE A 139 -7.83 -3.32 -17.95
CA PHE A 139 -8.96 -3.36 -17.02
C PHE A 139 -8.76 -4.41 -15.92
N ILE A 140 -8.30 -5.62 -16.24
CA ILE A 140 -8.00 -6.66 -15.24
C ILE A 140 -6.91 -6.16 -14.29
N CYS A 141 -5.86 -5.53 -14.81
CA CYS A 141 -4.80 -4.92 -14.02
C CYS A 141 -5.33 -3.80 -13.12
N ALA A 142 -6.25 -2.95 -13.60
CA ALA A 142 -6.86 -1.89 -12.79
C ALA A 142 -7.67 -2.47 -11.61
N GLN A 143 -8.45 -3.53 -11.86
CA GLN A 143 -9.21 -4.22 -10.81
C GLN A 143 -8.30 -4.93 -9.80
N LEU A 144 -7.23 -5.58 -10.27
CA LEU A 144 -6.23 -6.16 -9.40
C LEU A 144 -5.55 -5.09 -8.54
N GLY A 145 -5.24 -3.93 -9.13
CA GLY A 145 -4.69 -2.77 -8.43
C GLY A 145 -5.63 -2.25 -7.34
N ALA A 146 -6.93 -2.21 -7.58
CA ALA A 146 -7.92 -1.84 -6.57
C ALA A 146 -7.92 -2.80 -5.37
N VAL A 147 -7.85 -4.11 -5.60
CA VAL A 147 -7.77 -5.12 -4.54
C VAL A 147 -6.50 -4.95 -3.71
N VAL A 148 -5.34 -4.78 -4.36
CA VAL A 148 -4.06 -4.54 -3.67
C VAL A 148 -4.12 -3.27 -2.83
N GLN A 149 -4.74 -2.21 -3.34
CA GLN A 149 -4.90 -0.95 -2.64
C GLN A 149 -5.81 -1.09 -1.40
N ILE A 150 -6.90 -1.88 -1.46
CA ILE A 150 -7.74 -2.17 -0.29
C ILE A 150 -6.92 -2.87 0.81
N LEU A 151 -6.11 -3.87 0.43
CA LEU A 151 -5.21 -4.55 1.37
C LEU A 151 -4.18 -3.57 1.97
N ALA A 152 -3.63 -2.68 1.15
CA ALA A 152 -2.69 -1.66 1.61
C ALA A 152 -3.34 -0.69 2.61
N ILE A 153 -4.61 -0.31 2.43
CA ILE A 153 -5.36 0.53 3.37
C ILE A 153 -5.55 -0.20 4.70
N ILE A 154 -5.95 -1.47 4.69
CA ILE A 154 -6.14 -2.27 5.91
C ILE A 154 -4.83 -2.39 6.70
N VAL A 155 -3.74 -2.76 6.01
CA VAL A 155 -2.41 -2.90 6.63
C VAL A 155 -1.91 -1.55 7.15
N THR A 156 -2.13 -0.48 6.39
CA THR A 156 -1.75 0.88 6.81
C THR A 156 -2.55 1.34 8.02
N GLY A 157 -3.86 1.07 8.07
CA GLY A 157 -4.70 1.39 9.22
C GLY A 157 -4.22 0.69 10.50
N SER A 158 -3.92 -0.61 10.40
CA SER A 158 -3.34 -1.38 11.51
C SER A 158 -1.99 -0.81 11.95
N LEU A 159 -1.14 -0.46 10.99
CA LEU A 159 0.19 0.10 11.24
C LEU A 159 0.14 1.46 11.92
N VAL A 160 -0.75 2.35 11.46
CA VAL A 160 -0.97 3.69 12.05
C VAL A 160 -1.50 3.57 13.47
N ASN A 161 -2.42 2.65 13.73
CA ASN A 161 -2.96 2.40 15.07
C ASN A 161 -1.88 1.84 16.01
N ASN A 162 -1.01 0.95 15.51
CA ASN A 162 0.10 0.40 16.28
C ASN A 162 1.25 1.41 16.51
N MET A 163 1.37 2.43 15.66
CA MET A 163 2.34 3.53 15.80
C MET A 163 1.83 4.69 16.67
N SER A 164 0.53 4.83 16.87
CA SER A 164 -0.05 5.91 17.68
C SER A 164 0.01 5.54 19.17
N PRO A 165 0.35 6.49 20.07
CA PRO A 165 0.29 6.22 21.51
C PRO A 165 -1.15 5.83 21.88
N PRO A 166 -1.34 4.90 22.83
CA PRO A 166 -2.68 4.47 23.22
C PRO A 166 -3.43 5.71 23.69
N THR A 167 -4.51 6.06 22.98
CA THR A 167 -5.49 7.00 23.48
C THR A 167 -5.91 6.44 24.83
N LYS A 168 -5.64 7.18 25.91
CA LYS A 168 -6.09 6.78 27.24
C LYS A 168 -7.61 6.58 27.12
N ALA A 169 -8.07 5.35 27.28
CA ALA A 169 -9.48 5.11 27.58
C ALA A 169 -9.73 5.89 28.87
N ALA A 170 -10.50 6.96 28.75
CA ALA A 170 -10.96 7.74 29.89
C ALA A 170 -11.97 6.93 30.71
#